data_AF-E5A4B8-F1
#
_entry.id   AF-E5A4B8-F1
#
_cell.length_a   1.000
_cell.length_b   1.000
_cell.length_c   1.000
_cell.angle_alpha   90.00
_cell.angle_beta   90.00
_cell.angle_gamma   90.00
#
_symmetry.space_group_name_H-M   'P 1'
#
loop_
_entity.id
_entity.type
_entity.pdbx_description
1 polymer ?
#
loop_
_entity_poly.entity_id
_entity_poly.type
_entity_poly.pdbx_seq_one_letter_code
_entity_poly.pdbx_strand_id
1 'polypeptide(L)'
;MSTSKTEDQPAQEAIEATNDVNALMQGTLFKKGDTVHMSVVENGVRDMGIFKIHKGRYSESKATAVFQLWDEEKKAVHNKGKWYRDGVLKMERPA
;
A
#
# COMPACT_ATOMS: atom_id res chain seq x y z
N MET A 1 25.71 29.05 35.07
CA MET A 1 26.71 28.41 34.19
C MET A 1 26.34 26.94 34.06
N SER A 2 26.28 26.48 32.80
CA SER A 2 26.30 25.12 32.22
C SER A 2 26.72 23.96 33.17
N THR A 3 26.21 22.73 33.12
CA THR A 3 25.94 21.78 32.00
C THR A 3 25.15 20.58 32.59
N SER A 4 24.05 20.12 31.98
CA SER A 4 23.90 18.98 31.06
C SER A 4 24.26 17.58 31.62
N LYS A 5 23.27 16.71 31.77
CA LYS A 5 23.24 15.42 31.04
C LYS A 5 21.84 14.79 31.02
N THR A 6 21.21 14.91 29.86
CA THR A 6 20.04 14.17 29.39
C THR A 6 20.47 12.74 29.06
N GLU A 7 19.71 11.76 29.55
CA GLU A 7 19.63 10.42 28.97
C GLU A 7 18.17 9.97 29.14
N ASP A 8 17.31 10.53 28.30
CA ASP A 8 15.90 10.16 28.22
C ASP A 8 15.79 9.08 27.13
N GLN A 9 15.37 7.89 27.55
CA GLN A 9 15.07 6.75 26.69
C GLN A 9 14.11 7.20 25.57
N PRO A 10 14.24 6.71 24.33
CA PRO A 10 13.28 7.08 23.30
C PRO A 10 11.89 6.61 23.75
N ALA A 11 11.01 7.59 23.97
CA ALA A 11 9.59 7.40 24.21
C ALA A 11 9.05 6.40 23.20
N GLN A 12 8.68 5.22 23.69
CA GLN A 12 7.88 4.29 22.91
C GLN A 12 6.51 4.94 22.81
N GLU A 13 6.32 5.64 21.70
CA GLU A 13 5.07 6.28 21.29
C GLU A 13 3.91 5.32 21.56
N ALA A 14 2.89 5.88 22.21
CA ALA A 14 1.68 5.21 22.61
C ALA A 14 1.19 4.30 21.47
N ILE A 15 1.02 3.01 21.78
CA ILE A 15 0.34 2.06 20.92
C ILE A 15 -1.14 2.41 21.00
N GLU A 16 -1.49 3.52 20.35
CA GLU A 16 -2.85 3.94 20.13
C GLU A 16 -3.53 2.80 19.38
N ALA A 17 -4.61 2.28 19.96
CA ALA A 17 -5.40 1.17 19.45
C ALA A 17 -5.85 1.47 18.01
N THR A 18 -5.00 1.13 17.05
CA THR A 18 -5.32 1.11 15.64
C THR A 18 -6.03 -0.20 15.43
N ASN A 19 -7.36 -0.17 15.54
CA ASN A 19 -8.28 -1.23 15.13
C ASN A 19 -7.65 -2.07 14.03
N ASP A 20 -7.54 -3.38 14.31
CA ASP A 20 -6.90 -4.50 13.63
C ASP A 20 -7.08 -4.66 12.09
N VAL A 21 -7.08 -3.58 11.31
CA VAL A 21 -6.98 -3.65 9.85
C VAL A 21 -5.68 -4.36 9.47
N ASN A 22 -4.60 -4.11 10.22
CA ASN A 22 -3.32 -4.76 9.98
C ASN A 22 -3.36 -6.27 10.26
N ALA A 23 -4.12 -6.73 11.28
CA ALA A 23 -4.31 -8.16 11.54
C ALA A 23 -5.16 -8.84 10.47
N LEU A 24 -6.21 -8.17 9.96
CA LEU A 24 -6.99 -8.65 8.80
C LEU A 24 -6.18 -8.65 7.50
N MET A 25 -5.10 -7.86 7.43
CA MET A 25 -4.16 -7.85 6.31
C MET A 25 -2.95 -8.78 6.53
N GLN A 26 -2.83 -9.52 7.63
CA GLN A 26 -1.67 -10.40 7.89
C GLN A 26 -1.48 -11.52 6.84
N GLY A 27 -2.50 -11.77 5.99
CA GLY A 27 -2.42 -12.68 4.84
C GLY A 27 -2.24 -11.99 3.48
N THR A 28 -2.11 -10.66 3.42
CA THR A 28 -1.99 -9.98 2.12
C THR A 28 -0.62 -10.15 1.50
N LEU A 29 -0.62 -10.50 0.22
CA LEU A 29 0.58 -10.69 -0.60
C LEU A 29 1.37 -9.40 -0.84
N PHE A 30 0.79 -8.22 -0.60
CA PHE A 30 1.33 -6.93 -1.02
C PHE A 30 1.49 -5.96 0.14
N LYS A 31 2.60 -5.25 0.16
CA LYS A 31 2.94 -4.19 1.12
C LYS A 31 3.07 -2.85 0.40
N LYS A 32 2.91 -1.75 1.14
CA LYS A 32 3.14 -0.41 0.61
C LYS A 32 4.55 -0.31 0.02
N GLY A 33 4.65 0.21 -1.20
CA GLY A 33 5.90 0.33 -1.94
C GLY A 33 6.21 -0.84 -2.87
N ASP A 34 5.54 -1.99 -2.72
CA ASP A 34 5.73 -3.12 -3.62
C ASP A 34 5.32 -2.76 -5.05
N THR A 35 6.11 -3.22 -6.02
CA THR A 35 5.80 -3.09 -7.44
C THR A 35 4.90 -4.25 -7.86
N VAL A 36 3.78 -3.90 -8.48
CA VAL A 36 2.78 -4.85 -8.97
C VAL A 36 2.42 -4.51 -10.41
N HIS A 37 2.01 -5.50 -11.19
CA HIS A 37 1.40 -5.28 -12.48
C HIS A 37 -0.06 -5.72 -12.49
N MET A 38 -0.85 -5.07 -13.34
CA MET A 38 -2.19 -5.51 -13.69
C MET A 38 -2.51 -5.19 -15.14
N SER A 39 -3.45 -5.93 -15.73
CA SER A 39 -3.96 -5.57 -17.06
C SER A 39 -4.78 -4.28 -16.97
N VAL A 40 -4.43 -3.31 -17.80
CA VAL A 40 -5.15 -2.05 -17.99
C VAL A 40 -5.70 -1.98 -19.40
N VAL A 41 -6.80 -1.22 -19.55
CA VAL A 41 -7.33 -0.89 -20.87
C VAL A 41 -7.20 0.61 -21.04
N GLU A 42 -6.26 1.05 -21.88
CA GLU A 42 -6.08 2.45 -22.23
C GLU A 42 -6.37 2.62 -23.73
N ASN A 43 -7.25 3.57 -24.09
CA ASN A 43 -7.66 3.84 -25.47
C ASN A 43 -8.15 2.60 -26.26
N GLY A 44 -8.81 1.66 -25.58
CA GLY A 44 -9.32 0.42 -26.18
C GLY A 44 -8.26 -0.67 -26.40
N VAL A 45 -7.00 -0.40 -26.07
CA VAL A 45 -5.90 -1.37 -26.12
C VAL A 45 -5.70 -1.96 -24.74
N ARG A 46 -5.60 -3.30 -24.66
CA ARG A 46 -5.23 -4.00 -23.43
C ARG A 46 -3.72 -4.03 -23.33
N ASP A 47 -3.20 -3.49 -22.24
CA ASP A 47 -1.77 -3.49 -21.93
C ASP A 47 -1.53 -3.91 -20.47
N MET A 48 -0.28 -4.14 -20.11
CA MET A 48 0.15 -4.38 -18.75
C MET A 48 0.64 -3.08 -18.11
N GLY A 49 -0.09 -2.60 -17.11
CA GLY A 49 0.33 -1.44 -16.33
C GLY A 49 1.15 -1.88 -15.12
N ILE A 50 2.30 -1.25 -14.91
CA ILE A 50 3.16 -1.45 -13.74
C ILE A 50 2.91 -0.29 -12.76
N PHE A 51 2.66 -0.64 -11.50
CA PHE A 51 2.30 0.30 -10.45
C PHE A 51 3.00 -0.04 -9.14
N LYS A 52 3.00 0.90 -8.20
CA LYS A 52 3.38 0.63 -6.81
C LYS A 52 2.19 0.64 -5.89
N ILE A 53 2.21 -0.15 -4.83
CA ILE A 53 1.17 -0.07 -3.80
C ILE A 53 1.33 1.24 -3.02
N HIS A 54 0.32 2.11 -3.10
CA HIS A 54 0.28 3.37 -2.36
C HIS A 54 -0.28 3.18 -0.94
N LYS A 55 -1.44 2.54 -0.85
CA LYS A 55 -2.18 2.25 0.40
C LYS A 55 -2.91 0.91 0.26
N GLY A 56 -3.00 0.16 1.35
CA GLY A 56 -3.82 -1.05 1.46
C GLY A 56 -4.84 -0.90 2.59
N ARG A 57 -6.00 -1.54 2.45
CA ARG A 57 -6.99 -1.70 3.52
C ARG A 57 -7.84 -2.93 3.31
N TYR A 58 -8.44 -3.43 4.38
CA TYR A 58 -9.46 -4.47 4.27
C TYR A 58 -10.81 -3.84 3.93
N SER A 59 -11.52 -4.40 2.94
CA SER A 59 -12.88 -4.00 2.60
C SER A 59 -13.86 -5.01 3.17
N GLU A 60 -14.57 -4.65 4.24
CA GLU A 60 -15.56 -5.53 4.88
C GLU A 60 -16.67 -5.93 3.91
N SER A 61 -17.22 -4.97 3.14
CA SER A 61 -18.28 -5.24 2.16
C SER A 61 -17.89 -6.22 1.04
N LYS A 62 -16.59 -6.39 0.79
CA LYS A 62 -16.06 -7.31 -0.22
C LYS A 62 -15.30 -8.49 0.40
N ALA A 63 -15.20 -8.53 1.73
CA ALA A 63 -14.41 -9.48 2.51
C ALA A 63 -13.01 -9.74 1.91
N THR A 64 -12.33 -8.69 1.46
CA THR A 64 -11.07 -8.82 0.71
C THR A 64 -10.16 -7.62 0.91
N ALA A 65 -8.87 -7.85 0.72
CA ALA A 65 -7.86 -6.82 0.71
C ALA A 65 -7.96 -5.97 -0.57
N VAL A 66 -7.93 -4.65 -0.39
CA VAL A 66 -7.93 -3.71 -1.51
C VAL A 66 -6.80 -2.70 -1.40
N PHE A 67 -6.27 -2.30 -2.54
CA PHE A 67 -5.09 -1.45 -2.65
C PHE A 67 -5.32 -0.28 -3.60
N GLN A 68 -4.81 0.88 -3.24
CA GLN A 68 -4.62 2.00 -4.14
C GLN A 68 -3.25 1.89 -4.79
N LEU A 69 -3.20 2.20 -6.08
CA LEU A 69 -2.00 2.10 -6.88
C LEU A 69 -1.41 3.48 -7.15
N TRP A 70 -0.09 3.58 -7.07
CA TRP A 70 0.70 4.73 -7.47
C TRP A 70 1.29 4.46 -8.85
N ASP A 71 1.07 5.41 -9.75
CA ASP A 71 1.63 5.41 -11.09
C ASP A 71 2.93 6.26 -11.05
N GLU A 72 4.07 5.59 -11.20
CA GLU A 72 5.38 6.25 -11.16
C GLU A 72 5.62 7.15 -12.37
N GLU A 73 5.03 6.83 -13.53
CA GLU A 73 5.17 7.62 -14.74
C GLU A 73 4.36 8.91 -14.63
N LYS A 74 3.11 8.82 -14.14
CA LYS A 74 2.21 9.96 -13.99
C LYS A 74 2.41 10.71 -12.67
N LYS A 75 3.28 10.22 -11.77
CA LYS A 75 3.54 10.74 -10.41
C LYS A 75 2.25 11.03 -9.64
N ALA A 76 1.28 10.14 -9.77
CA ALA A 76 -0.06 10.31 -9.21
C ALA A 76 -0.69 8.98 -8.79
N VAL A 77 -1.74 9.04 -7.97
CA VAL A 77 -2.54 7.86 -7.65
C VAL A 77 -3.35 7.45 -8.88
N HIS A 78 -3.14 6.22 -9.33
CA HIS A 78 -3.75 5.69 -10.54
C HIS A 78 -5.28 5.72 -10.47
N ASN A 79 -5.92 6.02 -11.61
CA ASN A 79 -7.37 6.03 -11.79
C ASN A 79 -8.12 6.79 -10.68
N LYS A 80 -7.66 8.01 -10.36
CA LYS A 80 -8.27 8.90 -9.35
C LYS A 80 -8.39 8.27 -7.95
N GLY A 81 -7.48 7.37 -7.58
CA GLY A 81 -7.52 6.71 -6.27
C GLY A 81 -8.47 5.53 -6.16
N LYS A 82 -8.79 4.88 -7.28
CA LYS A 82 -9.56 3.64 -7.29
C LYS A 82 -8.86 2.54 -6.47
N TRP A 83 -9.67 1.75 -5.77
CA TRP A 83 -9.24 0.59 -5.00
C TRP A 83 -9.33 -0.68 -5.85
N TYR A 84 -8.27 -1.47 -5.87
CA TYR A 84 -8.12 -2.72 -6.63
C TYR A 84 -7.97 -3.89 -5.66
N ARG A 85 -8.60 -5.02 -5.95
CA ARG A 85 -8.49 -6.22 -5.10
C ARG A 85 -7.14 -6.90 -5.30
N ASP A 86 -6.67 -7.60 -4.29
CA ASP A 86 -5.49 -8.47 -4.39
C ASP A 86 -5.50 -9.38 -5.64
N GLY A 87 -6.63 -10.02 -5.95
CA GLY A 87 -6.73 -11.00 -7.05
C GLY A 87 -6.58 -10.44 -8.47
N VAL A 88 -6.63 -9.11 -8.65
CA VAL A 88 -6.34 -8.47 -9.96
C VAL A 88 -4.90 -7.95 -10.06
N LEU A 89 -4.16 -7.96 -8.95
CA LEU A 89 -2.77 -7.52 -8.88
C LEU A 89 -1.86 -8.74 -8.91
N LYS A 90 -0.69 -8.59 -9.51
CA LYS A 90 0.36 -9.61 -9.50
C LYS A 90 1.66 -8.95 -9.11
N MET A 91 2.44 -9.64 -8.26
CA MET A 91 3.79 -9.17 -7.92
C MET A 91 4.62 -9.09 -9.21
N GLU A 92 5.30 -7.97 -9.40
CA GLU A 92 6.35 -7.89 -10.40
C GLU A 92 7.51 -8.77 -9.93
N ARG A 93 7.78 -9.87 -10.63
CA ARG A 93 8.98 -10.67 -10.33
C ARG A 93 10.20 -9.91 -10.87
N PRO A 94 11.25 -9.69 -10.06
CA PRO A 94 12.52 -9.25 -10.61
C PRO A 94 13.01 -10.32 -11.61
N ALA A 95 13.44 -9.86 -12.79
CA ALA A 95 14.02 -10.68 -13.83
C ALA A 95 15.32 -11.35 -13.37
#